data_AF-A0A2V2WYF9-F1
#
_entry.id   AF-A0A2V2WYF9-F1
#
_cell.length_a   1.000
_cell.length_b   1.000
_cell.length_c   1.000
_cell.angle_alpha   90.00
_cell.angle_beta   90.00
_cell.angle_gamma   90.00
#
_symmetry.space_group_name_H-M   'P 1'
#
loop_
_entity.id
_entity.type
_entity.pdbx_description
1 polymer ?
#
loop_
_entity_poly.entity_id
_entity_poly.type
_entity_poly.pdbx_seq_one_letter_code
_entity_poly.pdbx_strand_id
1 'polypeptide(L)'
;MLNNHIDPISDVSCDIMEEHVGSSDKAGVVTVQNLSDEQDFYRREFDVPIYSMALHPKYSRSEDRAILLGGGDKVMLITKTRILGHRKITILQERRGKVYAVRWCGPELIAWANDRGVQLYSYTGRAMVHFVSRPVDSSRLEFYRCSLVWEAPRTLTCGWGDWVQVLHVYELRMEERLRWGTEFMSRTHRVEVTPAVRTHTTTEPCRVCGIAPFSSDRYLVLACTLEEEGYMKELEVRIVERTTLVMYFVDAYIQNTSIPCSTV
;
A
#
# COMPACT_ATOMS: atom_id res chain seq x y z
N MET A 1 -22.34 2.21 -15.93
CA MET A 1 -21.22 2.20 -14.97
C MET A 1 -20.00 1.54 -15.61
N LEU A 2 -18.78 2.01 -15.30
CA LEU A 2 -17.43 1.57 -15.74
C LEU A 2 -16.74 2.19 -16.99
N ASN A 3 -17.14 3.37 -17.49
CA ASN A 3 -16.33 4.14 -18.47
C ASN A 3 -15.87 5.50 -17.91
N ASN A 4 -15.36 5.51 -16.68
CA ASN A 4 -14.85 6.74 -16.04
C ASN A 4 -13.40 7.06 -16.44
N HIS A 5 -12.71 6.09 -17.02
CA HIS A 5 -11.32 6.17 -17.45
C HIS A 5 -11.22 5.79 -18.93
N ILE A 6 -10.38 6.50 -19.66
CA ILE A 6 -9.99 6.17 -21.03
C ILE A 6 -8.61 5.46 -21.00
N ASP A 7 -7.77 5.86 -20.05
CA ASP A 7 -6.44 5.30 -19.84
C ASP A 7 -6.42 4.10 -18.89
N PRO A 8 -5.36 3.28 -18.93
CA PRO A 8 -5.23 2.14 -18.04
C PRO A 8 -5.29 2.54 -16.56
N ILE A 9 -6.18 1.87 -15.83
CA ILE A 9 -6.31 2.01 -14.37
C ILE A 9 -4.98 1.63 -13.71
N SER A 10 -4.51 2.48 -12.80
CA SER A 10 -3.27 2.29 -12.05
C SER A 10 -3.51 1.70 -10.66
N ASP A 11 -4.59 2.10 -10.00
CA ASP A 11 -4.97 1.63 -8.66
C ASP A 11 -6.45 1.84 -8.37
N VAL A 12 -6.99 1.03 -7.46
CA VAL A 12 -8.38 1.09 -6.97
C VAL A 12 -8.41 0.98 -5.44
N SER A 13 -9.44 1.53 -4.81
CA SER A 13 -9.65 1.46 -3.36
C SER A 13 -11.12 1.57 -3.01
N CYS A 14 -11.58 0.84 -2.01
CA CYS A 14 -12.89 1.05 -1.38
C CYS A 14 -12.73 1.54 0.06
N ASP A 15 -13.80 2.10 0.63
CA ASP A 15 -13.90 2.29 2.07
C ASP A 15 -14.34 0.99 2.77
N ILE A 16 -14.26 0.93 4.10
CA ILE A 16 -14.54 -0.31 4.86
C ILE A 16 -16.01 -0.74 4.81
N MET A 17 -16.93 0.15 4.47
CA MET A 17 -18.34 -0.20 4.24
C MET A 17 -18.60 -0.66 2.80
N GLU A 18 -17.60 -0.58 1.93
CA GLU A 18 -17.68 -0.88 0.49
C GLU A 18 -18.80 -0.10 -0.23
N GLU A 19 -19.16 1.08 0.29
CA GLU A 19 -20.19 1.94 -0.32
C GLU A 19 -19.59 2.82 -1.42
N HIS A 20 -18.32 3.20 -1.28
CA HIS A 20 -17.61 4.00 -2.26
C HIS A 20 -16.42 3.24 -2.83
N VAL A 21 -16.30 3.29 -4.15
CA VAL A 21 -15.14 2.79 -4.88
C VAL A 21 -14.45 3.95 -5.56
N GLY A 22 -13.16 4.08 -5.30
CA GLY A 22 -12.27 5.00 -5.98
C GLY A 22 -11.38 4.27 -6.98
N SER A 23 -11.12 4.92 -8.10
CA SER A 23 -10.19 4.45 -9.14
C SER A 23 -9.34 5.59 -9.68
N SER A 24 -8.12 5.26 -10.09
CA SER A 24 -7.16 6.20 -10.68
C SER A 24 -6.53 5.61 -11.92
N ASP A 25 -6.07 6.45 -12.84
CA ASP A 25 -5.38 6.01 -14.06
C ASP A 25 -4.02 6.69 -14.29
N LYS A 26 -3.33 6.21 -15.32
CA LYS A 26 -2.00 6.69 -15.72
C LYS A 26 -1.99 8.07 -16.38
N ALA A 27 -3.13 8.60 -16.80
CA ALA A 27 -3.23 9.97 -17.32
C ALA A 27 -3.45 11.01 -16.20
N GLY A 28 -3.75 10.54 -14.98
CA GLY A 28 -3.95 11.40 -13.82
C GLY A 28 -5.42 11.64 -13.48
N VAL A 29 -6.35 10.89 -14.05
CA VAL A 29 -7.77 10.96 -13.66
C VAL A 29 -7.97 10.14 -12.39
N VAL A 30 -8.70 10.73 -11.44
CA VAL A 30 -9.16 10.07 -10.22
C VAL A 30 -10.67 10.20 -10.14
N THR A 31 -11.35 9.08 -9.86
CA THR A 31 -12.78 9.08 -9.57
C THR A 31 -13.07 8.41 -8.23
N VAL A 32 -14.16 8.81 -7.59
CA VAL A 32 -14.77 8.11 -6.44
C VAL A 32 -16.27 8.11 -6.65
N GLN A 33 -16.87 6.93 -6.66
CA GLN A 33 -18.28 6.72 -6.93
C GLN A 33 -18.93 5.95 -5.77
N ASN A 34 -20.08 6.42 -5.31
CA ASN A 34 -20.96 5.62 -4.47
C ASN A 34 -21.68 4.56 -5.31
N LEU A 35 -21.69 3.31 -4.85
CA LEU A 35 -22.26 2.18 -5.60
C LEU A 35 -23.80 2.17 -5.61
N SER A 36 -24.43 2.86 -4.66
CA SER A 36 -25.90 2.93 -4.51
C SER A 36 -26.49 4.29 -4.92
N ASP A 37 -25.66 5.33 -5.01
CA ASP A 37 -26.08 6.67 -5.41
C ASP A 37 -25.13 7.26 -6.46
N GLU A 38 -25.53 7.21 -7.73
CA GLU A 38 -24.71 7.74 -8.83
C GLU A 38 -24.49 9.27 -8.76
N GLN A 39 -25.28 10.00 -7.96
CA GLN A 39 -25.09 11.44 -7.78
C GLN A 39 -23.96 11.76 -6.80
N ASP A 40 -23.63 10.84 -5.88
CA ASP A 40 -22.48 10.95 -4.99
C ASP A 40 -21.21 10.49 -5.72
N PHE A 41 -20.76 11.36 -6.62
CA PHE A 41 -19.65 11.14 -7.53
C PHE A 41 -18.61 12.26 -7.43
N TYR A 42 -17.34 11.87 -7.43
CA TYR A 42 -16.19 12.76 -7.53
C TYR A 42 -15.34 12.37 -8.73
N ARG A 43 -14.96 13.35 -9.55
CA ARG A 43 -13.92 13.21 -10.57
C ARG A 43 -12.97 14.40 -10.51
N ARG A 44 -11.69 14.13 -10.68
CA ARG A 44 -10.67 15.17 -10.87
C ARG A 44 -9.55 14.66 -11.75
N GLU A 45 -8.99 15.58 -12.53
CA GLU A 45 -7.83 15.35 -13.37
C GLU A 45 -6.64 16.11 -12.79
N PHE A 46 -5.48 15.45 -12.78
CA PHE A 46 -4.22 15.97 -12.28
C PHE A 46 -3.23 16.12 -13.43
N ASP A 47 -2.26 17.02 -13.26
CA ASP A 47 -1.18 17.27 -14.21
C ASP A 47 -0.04 16.23 -14.12
N VAL A 48 -0.21 15.21 -13.28
CA VAL A 48 0.75 14.13 -13.06
C VAL A 48 0.04 12.78 -13.12
N PRO A 49 0.68 11.73 -13.67
CA PRO A 49 0.19 10.37 -13.57
C PRO A 49 -0.02 9.97 -12.11
N ILE A 50 -1.16 9.34 -11.80
CA ILE A 50 -1.44 8.77 -10.49
C ILE A 50 -1.09 7.29 -10.54
N TYR A 51 -0.20 6.84 -9.65
CA TYR A 51 0.24 5.45 -9.58
C TYR A 51 -0.42 4.67 -8.45
N SER A 52 -0.91 5.37 -7.43
CA SER A 52 -1.52 4.75 -6.27
C SER A 52 -2.57 5.67 -5.64
N MET A 53 -3.65 5.07 -5.15
CA MET A 53 -4.68 5.79 -4.40
C MET A 53 -5.17 4.98 -3.22
N ALA A 54 -5.71 5.67 -2.21
CA ALA A 54 -6.41 5.03 -1.11
C ALA A 54 -7.51 5.96 -0.57
N LEU A 55 -8.74 5.44 -0.49
CA LEU A 55 -9.82 6.10 0.25
C LEU A 55 -9.58 5.93 1.74
N HIS A 56 -9.92 6.96 2.53
CA HIS A 56 -9.93 6.81 3.97
C HIS A 56 -10.84 5.63 4.38
N PRO A 57 -10.44 4.78 5.35
CA PRO A 57 -11.24 3.61 5.70
C PRO A 57 -12.69 3.95 6.08
N LYS A 58 -12.93 5.14 6.63
CA LYS A 58 -14.26 5.65 6.98
C LYS A 58 -14.78 6.70 6.00
N TYR A 59 -14.36 6.68 4.73
CA TYR A 59 -14.71 7.72 3.74
C TYR A 59 -16.21 8.04 3.72
N SER A 60 -17.06 7.02 3.66
CA SER A 60 -18.54 7.15 3.61
C SER A 60 -19.16 7.76 4.86
N ARG A 61 -18.44 7.72 5.98
CA ARG A 61 -18.91 8.18 7.30
C ARG A 61 -18.16 9.42 7.81
N SER A 62 -17.14 9.87 7.09
CA SER A 62 -16.30 10.99 7.48
C SER A 62 -16.72 12.26 6.74
N GLU A 63 -16.88 13.37 7.46
CA GLU A 63 -17.18 14.68 6.85
C GLU A 63 -16.08 15.11 5.88
N ASP A 64 -14.83 14.76 6.17
CA ASP A 64 -13.66 15.16 5.38
C ASP A 64 -13.49 14.35 4.08
N ARG A 65 -14.19 13.22 3.92
CA ARG A 65 -14.13 12.33 2.74
C ARG A 65 -12.71 12.26 2.14
N ALA A 66 -11.75 11.89 2.98
CA ALA A 66 -10.34 12.00 2.62
C ALA A 66 -9.91 10.98 1.54
N ILE A 67 -9.15 11.46 0.54
CA ILE A 67 -8.58 10.66 -0.54
C ILE A 67 -7.07 10.88 -0.53
N LEU A 68 -6.30 9.80 -0.50
CA LEU A 68 -4.85 9.82 -0.56
C LEU A 68 -4.39 9.40 -1.96
N LEU A 69 -3.47 10.15 -2.55
CA LEU A 69 -2.91 9.89 -3.88
C LEU A 69 -1.39 9.89 -3.84
N GLY A 70 -0.78 8.99 -4.62
CA GLY A 70 0.63 8.99 -4.97
C GLY A 70 0.80 9.12 -6.48
N GLY A 71 1.56 10.13 -6.92
CA GLY A 71 1.79 10.39 -8.34
C GLY A 71 3.08 11.17 -8.55
N GLY A 72 3.90 10.75 -9.52
CA GLY A 72 5.25 11.30 -9.70
C GLY A 72 6.06 11.21 -8.40
N ASP A 73 6.51 12.35 -7.87
CA ASP A 73 7.22 12.49 -6.59
C ASP A 73 6.33 13.04 -5.46
N LYS A 74 5.02 13.17 -5.70
CA LYS A 74 4.03 13.78 -4.81
C LYS A 74 3.23 12.74 -4.03
N VAL A 75 3.01 13.03 -2.76
CA VAL A 75 1.93 12.44 -1.96
C VAL A 75 0.91 13.55 -1.68
N MET A 76 -0.32 13.35 -2.13
CA MET A 76 -1.39 14.35 -2.07
C MET A 76 -2.55 13.83 -1.23
N LEU A 77 -3.00 14.63 -0.27
CA LEU A 77 -4.16 14.36 0.57
C LEU A 77 -5.27 15.34 0.19
N ILE A 78 -6.38 14.81 -0.30
CA ILE A 78 -7.57 15.56 -0.67
C ILE A 78 -8.59 15.42 0.45
N THR A 79 -9.09 16.54 0.98
CA THR A 79 -10.16 16.54 1.99
C THR A 79 -11.26 17.51 1.61
N LYS A 80 -12.51 17.12 1.83
CA LYS A 80 -13.68 17.99 1.72
C LYS A 80 -13.61 19.04 2.84
N THR A 81 -13.74 20.30 2.45
CA THR A 81 -13.82 21.42 3.38
C THR A 81 -15.26 21.57 3.85
N ARG A 82 -15.45 21.95 5.12
CA ARG A 82 -16.79 22.23 5.67
C ARG A 82 -17.50 23.39 4.96
N ILE A 83 -16.75 24.26 4.29
CA ILE A 83 -17.29 25.40 3.53
C ILE A 83 -17.57 24.94 2.09
N LEU A 84 -18.84 24.99 1.68
CA LEU A 84 -19.32 24.81 0.29
C LEU A 84 -18.97 23.47 -0.39
N GLY A 85 -18.53 22.46 0.36
CA GLY A 85 -18.20 21.15 -0.20
C GLY A 85 -16.99 21.12 -1.13
N HIS A 86 -16.20 22.21 -1.18
CA HIS A 86 -14.94 22.23 -1.91
C HIS A 86 -13.98 21.18 -1.38
N ARG A 87 -12.99 20.78 -2.18
CA ARG A 87 -11.94 19.87 -1.77
C ARG A 87 -10.60 20.59 -1.74
N LYS A 88 -9.95 20.58 -0.58
CA LYS A 88 -8.58 21.07 -0.38
C LYS A 88 -7.60 19.95 -0.74
N ILE A 89 -6.54 20.27 -1.48
CA ILE A 89 -5.37 19.40 -1.64
C ILE A 89 -4.29 19.87 -0.68
N THR A 90 -3.74 18.94 0.10
CA THR A 90 -2.55 19.14 0.93
C THR A 90 -1.44 18.26 0.38
N ILE A 91 -0.27 18.83 0.11
CA ILE A 91 0.91 18.09 -0.33
C ILE A 91 1.64 17.59 0.92
N LEU A 92 1.64 16.28 1.15
CA LEU A 92 2.35 15.65 2.27
C LEU A 92 3.84 15.43 1.95
N GLN A 93 4.15 15.25 0.66
CA GLN A 93 5.51 15.10 0.15
C GLN A 93 5.59 15.67 -1.28
N GLU A 94 6.71 16.30 -1.63
CA GLU A 94 7.14 16.64 -3.00
C GLU A 94 8.68 16.65 -3.05
N ARG A 95 9.30 16.39 -4.21
CA ARG A 95 10.76 16.42 -4.43
C ARG A 95 11.58 15.53 -3.50
N ARG A 96 11.01 14.39 -3.07
CA ARG A 96 11.71 13.40 -2.20
C ARG A 96 11.85 12.02 -2.84
N GLY A 97 11.77 11.96 -4.17
CA GLY A 97 11.82 10.71 -4.94
C GLY A 97 10.43 10.25 -5.37
N LYS A 98 10.39 9.40 -6.40
CA LYS A 98 9.19 8.83 -6.99
C LYS A 98 8.40 8.05 -5.94
N VAL A 99 7.09 8.26 -5.91
CA VAL A 99 6.15 7.56 -5.04
C VAL A 99 5.61 6.34 -5.77
N TYR A 100 5.64 5.18 -5.10
CA TYR A 100 5.23 3.90 -5.68
C TYR A 100 3.92 3.37 -5.12
N ALA A 101 3.66 3.60 -3.83
CA ALA A 101 2.45 3.13 -3.17
C ALA A 101 2.06 4.07 -2.03
N VAL A 102 0.76 4.29 -1.84
CA VAL A 102 0.18 5.01 -0.70
C VAL A 102 -0.96 4.18 -0.11
N ARG A 103 -1.01 4.03 1.21
CA ARG A 103 -2.06 3.26 1.90
C ARG A 103 -2.41 3.86 3.25
N TRP A 104 -3.63 3.62 3.69
CA TRP A 104 -4.06 3.87 5.07
C TRP A 104 -3.65 2.70 5.96
N CYS A 105 -3.11 2.99 7.14
CA CYS A 105 -2.75 2.02 8.18
C CYS A 105 -3.74 2.15 9.34
N GLY A 106 -5.01 1.80 9.07
CA GLY A 106 -6.13 2.24 9.90
C GLY A 106 -6.52 3.69 9.61
N PRO A 107 -7.47 4.26 10.37
CA PRO A 107 -8.00 5.61 10.09
C PRO A 107 -7.02 6.74 10.49
N GLU A 108 -6.04 6.46 11.35
CA GLU A 108 -5.20 7.48 11.97
C GLU A 108 -3.85 7.68 11.29
N LEU A 109 -3.46 6.76 10.41
CA LEU A 109 -2.13 6.69 9.84
C LEU A 109 -2.16 6.52 8.33
N ILE A 110 -1.23 7.21 7.70
CA ILE A 110 -0.93 7.12 6.29
C ILE A 110 0.47 6.55 6.15
N ALA A 111 0.65 5.60 5.25
CA ALA A 111 1.96 5.11 4.84
C ALA A 111 2.17 5.31 3.33
N TRP A 112 3.41 5.59 2.94
CA TRP A 112 3.81 5.54 1.54
C TRP A 112 5.23 5.02 1.37
N ALA A 113 5.47 4.42 0.20
CA ALA A 113 6.77 3.96 -0.25
C ALA A 113 7.25 4.85 -1.40
N ASN A 114 8.50 5.27 -1.34
CA ASN A 114 9.17 6.04 -2.39
C ASN A 114 10.60 5.53 -2.65
N ASP A 115 11.34 6.19 -3.54
CA ASP A 115 12.74 5.87 -3.85
C ASP A 115 13.66 5.73 -2.63
N ARG A 116 13.34 6.41 -1.53
CA ARG A 116 14.17 6.49 -0.32
C ARG A 116 13.78 5.49 0.76
N GLY A 117 12.51 5.08 0.81
CA GLY A 117 12.01 4.21 1.89
C GLY A 117 10.52 4.33 2.16
N VAL A 118 10.10 3.79 3.31
CA VAL A 118 8.72 3.82 3.81
C VAL A 118 8.60 4.96 4.80
N GLN A 119 7.52 5.72 4.67
CA GLN A 119 7.21 6.86 5.51
C GLN A 119 5.86 6.63 6.17
N LEU A 120 5.76 6.90 7.48
CA LEU A 120 4.50 6.90 8.23
C LEU A 120 4.18 8.32 8.67
N TYR A 121 2.93 8.71 8.51
CA TYR A 121 2.41 10.01 8.85
C TYR A 121 1.12 9.86 9.65
N SER A 122 1.01 10.64 10.73
CA SER A 122 -0.21 10.73 11.51
C SER A 122 -1.20 11.67 10.85
N TYR A 123 -2.34 11.12 10.44
CA TYR A 123 -3.42 11.89 9.86
C TYR A 123 -4.01 12.89 10.86
N THR A 124 -4.25 12.45 12.10
CA THR A 124 -4.76 13.30 13.18
C THR A 124 -3.71 14.22 13.77
N GLY A 125 -2.50 13.73 14.01
CA GLY A 125 -1.38 14.54 14.52
C GLY A 125 -0.75 15.48 13.49
N ARG A 126 -1.10 15.31 12.20
CA ARG A 126 -0.60 16.07 11.05
C ARG A 126 0.92 16.16 10.98
N ALA A 127 1.59 15.06 11.28
CA ALA A 127 3.05 15.02 11.42
C ALA A 127 3.62 13.67 10.99
N MET A 128 4.88 13.69 10.56
CA MET A 128 5.65 12.47 10.33
C MET A 128 5.83 11.69 11.64
N VAL A 129 5.55 10.39 11.58
CA VAL A 129 5.70 9.46 12.71
C VAL A 129 7.03 8.72 12.60
N HIS A 130 7.34 8.18 11.43
CA HIS A 130 8.55 7.38 11.24
C HIS A 130 9.00 7.34 9.78
N PHE A 131 10.28 7.06 9.58
CA PHE A 131 10.88 6.81 8.26
C PHE A 131 11.78 5.59 8.36
N VAL A 132 11.61 4.64 7.44
CA VAL A 132 12.48 3.48 7.28
C VAL A 132 13.16 3.60 5.94
N SER A 133 14.48 3.79 5.94
CA SER A 133 15.29 3.83 4.73
C SER A 133 15.29 2.49 4.03
N ARG A 134 15.42 2.50 2.71
CA ARG A 134 15.69 1.27 1.97
C ARG A 134 17.02 0.66 2.38
N PRO A 135 17.12 -0.68 2.44
CA PRO A 135 18.40 -1.35 2.60
C PRO A 135 19.41 -0.92 1.53
N VAL A 136 20.70 -0.98 1.88
CA VAL A 136 21.78 -0.79 0.90
C VAL A 136 21.66 -1.85 -0.20
N ASP A 137 22.05 -1.52 -1.42
CA ASP A 137 21.98 -2.41 -2.60
C ASP A 137 20.57 -2.87 -3.00
N SER A 138 19.55 -2.09 -2.66
CA SER A 138 18.18 -2.39 -3.08
C SER A 138 17.98 -2.18 -4.60
N SER A 139 17.31 -3.14 -5.24
CA SER A 139 16.90 -3.14 -6.67
C SER A 139 16.11 -1.90 -7.12
N ARG A 140 16.03 -1.61 -8.43
CA ARG A 140 15.26 -0.43 -8.88
C ARG A 140 13.76 -0.70 -8.79
N LEU A 141 13.04 0.11 -8.02
CA LEU A 141 11.60 -0.08 -7.76
C LEU A 141 10.71 0.24 -8.97
N GLU A 142 11.21 0.92 -10.00
CA GLU A 142 10.42 1.26 -11.18
C GLU A 142 9.95 0.05 -12.00
N PHE A 143 10.61 -1.09 -11.84
CA PHE A 143 10.27 -2.33 -12.53
C PHE A 143 9.29 -3.21 -11.75
N TYR A 144 9.12 -2.96 -10.44
CA TYR A 144 8.42 -3.87 -9.53
C TYR A 144 7.41 -3.12 -8.68
N ARG A 145 6.18 -3.62 -8.63
CA ARG A 145 5.13 -2.99 -7.82
C ARG A 145 5.48 -3.09 -6.33
N CYS A 146 5.57 -1.94 -5.66
CA CYS A 146 5.66 -1.90 -4.21
C CYS A 146 4.33 -2.30 -3.57
N SER A 147 4.40 -3.03 -2.47
CA SER A 147 3.25 -3.44 -1.67
C SER A 147 3.33 -2.81 -0.29
N LEU A 148 2.22 -2.25 0.18
CA LEU A 148 2.01 -1.80 1.55
C LEU A 148 0.74 -2.48 2.05
N VAL A 149 0.88 -3.34 3.05
CA VAL A 149 -0.22 -4.17 3.56
C VAL A 149 -0.41 -3.88 5.03
N TRP A 150 -1.60 -3.38 5.37
CA TRP A 150 -1.99 -3.15 6.74
C TRP A 150 -2.72 -4.36 7.32
N GLU A 151 -2.04 -5.07 8.21
CA GLU A 151 -2.61 -6.09 9.07
C GLU A 151 -3.03 -5.43 10.39
N ALA A 152 -4.29 -5.03 10.42
CA ALA A 152 -4.86 -4.36 11.58
C ALA A 152 -4.73 -5.25 12.84
N PRO A 153 -4.50 -4.65 14.02
CA PRO A 153 -4.45 -3.21 14.27
C PRO A 153 -3.03 -2.63 14.34
N ARG A 154 -1.98 -3.40 14.03
CA ARG A 154 -0.61 -3.02 14.44
C ARG A 154 0.47 -3.24 13.40
N THR A 155 0.25 -4.03 12.35
CA THR A 155 1.37 -4.48 11.53
C THR A 155 1.26 -3.89 10.13
N LEU A 156 2.27 -3.15 9.72
CA LEU A 156 2.47 -2.74 8.34
C LEU A 156 3.57 -3.62 7.74
N THR A 157 3.21 -4.37 6.70
CA THR A 157 4.16 -5.15 5.90
C THR A 157 4.42 -4.43 4.60
N CYS A 158 5.69 -4.16 4.28
CA CYS A 158 6.12 -3.57 3.02
C CYS A 158 6.92 -4.58 2.20
N GLY A 159 6.53 -4.80 0.95
CA GLY A 159 7.31 -5.52 -0.04
C GLY A 159 7.79 -4.58 -1.14
N TRP A 160 9.09 -4.55 -1.43
CA TRP A 160 9.66 -3.58 -2.36
C TRP A 160 10.95 -4.10 -3.04
N GLY A 161 10.83 -4.52 -4.30
CA GLY A 161 11.96 -5.18 -4.95
C GLY A 161 12.27 -6.50 -4.23
N ASP A 162 13.50 -6.74 -3.83
CA ASP A 162 13.97 -7.99 -3.20
C ASP A 162 13.88 -8.01 -1.67
N TRP A 163 13.12 -7.09 -1.07
CA TRP A 163 13.05 -6.93 0.38
C TRP A 163 11.60 -6.94 0.89
N VAL A 164 11.43 -7.51 2.08
CA VAL A 164 10.24 -7.34 2.91
C VAL A 164 10.65 -6.67 4.22
N GLN A 165 9.89 -5.67 4.63
CA GLN A 165 10.10 -4.89 5.84
C GLN A 165 8.82 -4.86 6.65
N VAL A 166 8.89 -5.29 7.92
CA VAL A 166 7.74 -5.28 8.84
C VAL A 166 7.91 -4.18 9.88
N LEU A 167 6.82 -3.47 10.15
CA LEU A 167 6.73 -2.43 11.17
C LEU A 167 5.57 -2.75 12.11
N HIS A 168 5.84 -2.75 13.41
CA HIS A 168 4.82 -2.81 14.45
C HIS A 168 4.53 -1.42 14.99
N VAL A 169 3.28 -1.02 14.90
CA VAL A 169 2.80 0.32 15.18
C VAL A 169 1.90 0.28 16.41
N TYR A 170 2.18 1.14 17.37
CA TYR A 170 1.45 1.23 18.62
C TYR A 170 1.00 2.66 18.86
N GLU A 171 -0.30 2.86 19.04
CA GLU A 171 -0.83 4.14 19.50
C GLU A 171 -0.31 4.45 20.91
N LEU A 172 0.14 5.69 21.11
CA LEU A 172 0.61 6.16 22.40
C LEU A 172 -0.58 6.61 23.25
N ARG A 173 -0.62 6.17 24.50
CA ARG A 173 -1.63 6.65 25.46
C ARG A 173 -1.43 8.15 25.72
N MET A 174 -2.49 8.87 26.09
CA MET A 174 -2.42 10.31 26.37
C MET A 174 -1.29 10.65 27.36
N GLU A 175 -1.16 9.90 28.45
CA GLU A 175 -0.09 10.06 29.44
C GLU A 175 1.32 9.98 28.82
N GLU A 176 1.51 9.08 27.87
CA GLU A 176 2.79 8.91 27.16
C GLU A 176 3.06 10.06 26.20
N ARG A 177 2.01 10.57 25.55
CA ARG A 177 2.06 11.71 24.64
C ARG A 177 2.43 12.98 25.39
N LEU A 178 1.85 13.20 26.57
CA LEU A 178 2.12 14.37 27.42
C LEU A 178 3.59 14.50 27.84
N ARG A 179 4.34 13.40 27.90
CA ARG A 179 5.79 13.42 28.18
C ARG A 179 6.61 14.18 27.14
N TRP A 180 6.06 14.38 25.94
CA TRP A 180 6.72 15.10 24.84
C TRP A 180 6.41 16.61 24.83
N GLY A 181 5.76 17.13 25.89
CA GLY A 181 5.49 18.56 26.02
C GLY A 181 4.69 19.10 24.85
N THR A 182 5.22 20.10 24.15
CA THR A 182 4.55 20.76 23.02
C THR A 182 4.38 19.86 21.79
N GLU A 183 5.15 18.77 21.66
CA GLU A 183 5.07 17.82 20.54
C GLU A 183 4.02 16.72 20.71
N PHE A 184 3.25 16.72 21.82
CA PHE A 184 2.29 15.65 22.13
C PHE A 184 1.20 15.46 21.05
N MET A 185 0.87 16.52 20.31
CA MET A 185 -0.10 16.46 19.21
C MET A 185 0.46 15.75 17.99
N SER A 186 1.74 15.92 17.68
CA SER A 186 2.41 15.29 16.54
C SER A 186 2.82 13.84 16.81
N ARG A 187 3.12 13.49 18.07
CA ARG A 187 3.55 12.14 18.46
C ARG A 187 2.38 11.28 18.87
N THR A 188 1.73 10.66 17.90
CA THR A 188 0.55 9.83 18.12
C THR A 188 0.87 8.34 18.27
N HIS A 189 1.96 7.88 17.67
CA HIS A 189 2.33 6.46 17.63
C HIS A 189 3.82 6.26 17.88
N ARG A 190 4.19 5.10 18.43
CA ARG A 190 5.55 4.56 18.35
C ARG A 190 5.59 3.44 17.31
N VAL A 191 6.77 3.27 16.71
CA VAL A 191 7.01 2.27 15.68
C VAL A 191 8.22 1.44 16.09
N GLU A 192 8.04 0.13 16.08
CA GLU A 192 9.12 -0.86 16.20
C GLU A 192 9.36 -1.44 14.80
N VAL A 193 10.59 -1.36 14.33
CA VAL A 193 10.98 -1.82 12.98
C VAL A 193 11.73 -3.13 13.13
N THR A 194 11.25 -4.18 12.48
CA THR A 194 12.01 -5.45 12.42
C THR A 194 13.18 -5.31 11.46
N PRO A 195 14.22 -6.15 11.52
CA PRO A 195 15.17 -6.22 10.42
C PRO A 195 14.46 -6.51 9.08
N ALA A 196 14.89 -5.85 8.01
CA ALA A 196 14.41 -6.18 6.67
C ALA A 196 14.89 -7.58 6.28
N VAL A 197 14.02 -8.37 5.67
CA VAL A 197 14.33 -9.72 5.19
C VAL A 197 14.44 -9.68 3.67
N ARG A 198 15.55 -10.21 3.14
CA ARG A 198 15.77 -10.28 1.70
C ARG A 198 15.13 -11.55 1.16
N THR A 199 14.38 -11.45 0.07
CA THR A 199 13.50 -12.54 -0.42
C THR A 199 14.22 -13.58 -1.27
N HIS A 200 15.44 -13.28 -1.72
CA HIS A 200 16.22 -14.19 -2.56
C HIS A 200 17.28 -14.94 -1.76
N THR A 201 17.51 -16.19 -2.16
CA THR A 201 18.80 -16.87 -1.93
C THR A 201 19.73 -16.53 -3.09
N THR A 202 21.04 -16.64 -2.90
CA THR A 202 22.04 -16.35 -3.95
C THR A 202 21.86 -17.19 -5.23
N THR A 203 21.06 -18.25 -5.19
CA THR A 203 20.82 -19.16 -6.32
C THR A 203 19.58 -18.81 -7.14
N GLU A 204 18.62 -18.05 -6.59
CA GLU A 204 17.37 -17.70 -7.28
C GLU A 204 16.92 -16.26 -6.93
N PRO A 205 17.41 -15.24 -7.64
CA PRO A 205 17.00 -13.86 -7.43
C PRO A 205 15.52 -13.66 -7.79
N CYS A 206 14.74 -13.14 -6.84
CA CYS A 206 13.35 -12.77 -7.06
C CYS A 206 13.02 -11.37 -6.53
N ARG A 207 11.91 -10.80 -6.98
CA ARG A 207 11.35 -9.52 -6.54
C ARG A 207 9.92 -9.71 -6.08
N VAL A 208 9.57 -9.08 -4.96
CA VAL A 208 8.23 -8.98 -4.42
C VAL A 208 7.44 -7.96 -5.23
N CYS A 209 6.55 -8.47 -6.09
CA CYS A 209 5.59 -7.67 -6.85
C CYS A 209 4.22 -7.58 -6.17
N GLY A 210 4.01 -8.40 -5.13
CA GLY A 210 2.79 -8.49 -4.35
C GLY A 210 3.06 -9.29 -3.08
N ILE A 211 2.47 -8.91 -1.96
CA ILE A 211 2.50 -9.70 -0.73
C ILE A 211 1.14 -9.61 -0.04
N ALA A 212 0.71 -10.70 0.57
CA ALA A 212 -0.51 -10.74 1.36
C ALA A 212 -0.36 -11.71 2.54
N PRO A 213 -1.04 -11.45 3.67
CA PRO A 213 -1.08 -12.37 4.81
C PRO A 213 -1.69 -13.71 4.39
N PHE A 214 -1.08 -14.81 4.82
CA PHE A 214 -1.62 -16.15 4.62
C PHE A 214 -1.37 -16.98 5.87
N SER A 215 -2.42 -17.41 6.56
CA SER A 215 -2.32 -17.93 7.94
C SER A 215 -1.58 -16.99 8.92
N SER A 216 -1.40 -17.45 10.15
CA SER A 216 -0.77 -16.69 11.24
C SER A 216 0.74 -16.50 11.06
N ASP A 217 1.37 -17.35 10.27
CA ASP A 217 2.82 -17.57 10.22
C ASP A 217 3.39 -17.51 8.80
N ARG A 218 2.56 -17.29 7.77
CA ARG A 218 2.99 -17.26 6.37
C ARG A 218 2.52 -16.00 5.62
N TYR A 219 3.13 -15.81 4.46
CA TYR A 219 2.73 -14.86 3.43
C TYR A 219 2.49 -15.58 2.10
N LEU A 220 1.54 -15.08 1.32
CA LEU A 220 1.50 -15.28 -0.12
C LEU A 220 2.30 -14.16 -0.77
N VAL A 221 3.30 -14.51 -1.57
CA VAL A 221 4.17 -13.58 -2.28
C VAL A 221 4.01 -13.80 -3.77
N LEU A 222 3.66 -12.75 -4.50
CA LEU A 222 3.78 -12.70 -5.96
C LEU A 222 5.24 -12.38 -6.29
N ALA A 223 6.01 -13.42 -6.60
CA ALA A 223 7.43 -13.36 -6.86
C ALA A 223 7.71 -13.25 -8.37
N CYS A 224 8.50 -12.27 -8.75
CA CYS A 224 9.03 -12.10 -10.09
C CYS A 224 10.48 -12.61 -10.11
N THR A 225 10.73 -13.70 -10.82
CA THR A 225 12.09 -14.19 -11.09
C THR A 225 12.64 -13.50 -12.33
N LEU A 226 13.96 -13.35 -12.40
CA LEU A 226 14.62 -12.50 -13.37
C LEU A 226 15.62 -13.28 -14.23
N GLU A 227 15.69 -12.95 -15.52
CA GLU A 227 16.85 -13.29 -16.35
C GLU A 227 17.98 -12.26 -16.10
N GLU A 228 17.59 -10.99 -16.07
CA GLU A 228 18.41 -9.83 -15.73
C GLU A 228 17.52 -8.79 -15.00
N GLU A 229 18.11 -7.84 -14.27
CA GLU A 229 17.35 -6.76 -13.63
C GLU A 229 16.46 -6.02 -14.64
N GLY A 230 15.16 -5.92 -14.35
CA GLY A 230 14.15 -5.37 -15.25
C GLY A 230 13.60 -6.34 -16.30
N TYR A 231 14.21 -7.51 -16.49
CA TYR A 231 13.77 -8.55 -17.43
C TYR A 231 13.21 -9.75 -16.69
N MET A 232 11.87 -9.76 -16.55
CA MET A 232 11.13 -10.84 -15.91
C MET A 232 11.24 -12.13 -16.71
N LYS A 233 11.67 -13.20 -16.03
CA LYS A 233 11.59 -14.57 -16.54
C LYS A 233 10.21 -15.15 -16.29
N GLU A 234 9.77 -15.13 -15.04
CA GLU A 234 8.50 -15.74 -14.61
C GLU A 234 7.89 -14.97 -13.44
N LEU A 235 6.57 -14.98 -13.37
CA LEU A 235 5.79 -14.46 -12.26
C LEU A 235 5.02 -15.60 -11.62
N GLU A 236 5.29 -15.87 -10.34
CA GLU A 236 4.72 -17.01 -9.63
C GLU A 236 4.23 -16.60 -8.23
N VAL A 237 3.32 -17.40 -7.68
CA VAL A 237 2.82 -17.22 -6.31
C VAL A 237 3.53 -18.22 -5.40
N ARG A 238 4.27 -17.71 -4.40
CA ARG A 238 4.98 -18.50 -3.40
C ARG A 238 4.30 -18.37 -2.04
N ILE A 239 4.23 -19.47 -1.29
CA ILE A 239 3.90 -19.45 0.14
C ILE A 239 5.21 -19.47 0.92
N VAL A 240 5.42 -18.49 1.78
CA VAL A 240 6.68 -18.31 2.52
C VAL A 240 6.43 -18.09 4.01
N GLU A 241 7.37 -18.51 4.85
CA GLU A 241 7.33 -18.19 6.30
C GLU A 241 7.52 -16.68 6.52
N ARG A 242 6.79 -16.07 7.47
CA ARG A 242 6.85 -14.62 7.72
C ARG A 242 8.22 -14.12 8.17
N THR A 243 8.94 -14.92 8.95
CA THR A 243 10.20 -14.54 9.60
C THR A 243 11.40 -14.69 8.67
N THR A 244 11.44 -15.78 7.90
CA THR A 244 12.60 -16.13 7.06
C THR A 244 12.36 -15.88 5.57
N LEU A 245 11.09 -15.78 5.15
CA LEU A 245 10.65 -15.80 3.75
C LEU A 245 11.11 -17.04 2.97
N VAL A 246 11.50 -18.11 3.66
CA VAL A 246 11.82 -19.39 3.04
C VAL A 246 10.53 -20.00 2.50
N MET A 247 10.61 -20.52 1.28
CA MET A 247 9.48 -21.18 0.63
C MET A 247 9.10 -22.43 1.39
N TYR A 248 7.81 -22.55 1.68
CA TYR A 248 7.27 -23.77 2.25
C TYR A 248 7.09 -24.78 1.11
N PHE A 249 7.98 -25.77 1.01
CA PHE A 249 7.70 -26.95 0.21
C PHE A 249 6.60 -27.71 0.92
N VAL A 250 5.36 -27.57 0.45
CA VAL A 250 4.33 -28.52 0.84
C VAL A 250 4.67 -29.79 0.06
N ASP A 251 5.43 -30.70 0.67
CA ASP A 251 5.41 -32.12 0.26
C ASP A 251 4.00 -32.65 0.55
N ALA A 252 3.05 -32.35 -0.33
CA ALA A 252 1.72 -32.95 -0.30
C ALA A 252 1.19 -33.12 -1.74
N TYR A 253 1.34 -34.33 -2.25
CA TYR A 253 0.25 -35.08 -2.87
C TYR A 253 -0.71 -34.24 -3.74
N ILE A 254 -0.23 -33.76 -4.87
CA ILE A 254 -1.05 -33.82 -6.09
C ILE A 254 -0.69 -35.15 -6.76
N GLN A 255 -1.08 -36.27 -6.14
CA GLN A 255 -1.29 -37.48 -6.93
C GLN A 255 -2.56 -37.23 -7.74
N ASN A 256 -2.38 -37.14 -9.05
CA ASN A 256 -3.36 -37.44 -10.09
C ASN A 256 -4.75 -37.86 -9.58
N THR A 257 -5.65 -36.91 -9.40
CA THR A 257 -7.06 -37.17 -9.69
C THR A 257 -7.30 -36.86 -11.16
N SER A 258 -6.78 -37.76 -12.00
CA SER A 258 -7.31 -37.96 -13.35
C SER A 258 -8.79 -38.30 -13.20
N ILE A 259 -9.66 -37.37 -13.56
CA ILE A 259 -11.06 -37.64 -13.83
C ILE A 259 -11.07 -38.58 -15.05
N PRO A 260 -11.55 -39.83 -14.94
CA PRO A 260 -11.69 -40.64 -16.14
C PRO A 260 -12.86 -40.07 -16.95
N CYS A 261 -12.55 -39.56 -18.13
CA CYS A 261 -13.52 -39.48 -19.21
C CYS A 261 -13.90 -40.92 -19.58
N SER A 262 -15.03 -41.41 -19.06
CA SER A 262 -15.69 -42.59 -19.61
C SER A 262 -16.77 -42.13 -20.58
N THR A 263 -16.49 -42.34 -21.86
CA THR A 263 -17.43 -42.39 -22.97
C THR A 263 -18.51 -43.44 -22.68
N VAL A 264 -19.79 -43.05 -22.63
CA VAL A 264 -20.96 -43.66 -23.33
C VAL A 264 -22.01 -42.58 -23.46
#